data_AF-A0A962DY69-F1
#
_entry.id   AF-A0A962DY69-F1
#
_cell.length_a   1.000
_cell.length_b   1.000
_cell.length_c   1.000
_cell.angle_alpha   90.00
_cell.angle_beta   90.00
_cell.angle_gamma   90.00
#
_symmetry.space_group_name_H-M   'P 1'
#
loop_
_entity.id
_entity.type
_entity.pdbx_description
1 polymer ?
#
loop_
_entity_poly.entity_id
_entity_poly.type
_entity_poly.pdbx_seq_one_letter_code
_entity_poly.pdbx_strand_id
1 'polypeptide(L)'
;MKTPKGLQPLVDDGLIDEVLLPLKSGKEASVYVVRAGDAVLCAKVYKDMAQRSFQARVSYQEGRQVRGSRQARAISRASKFGRREQEEEWKNTEVDALYRLADAGVCVPRPHGYFHGVLLMALV
;
A
#
# COMPACT_ATOMS: atom_id res chain seq x y z
N MET A 1 4.86 -11.74 -19.10
CA MET A 1 5.10 -10.27 -19.15
C MET A 1 6.40 -9.97 -18.39
N LYS A 2 7.10 -8.85 -18.65
CA LYS A 2 8.24 -8.47 -17.81
C LYS A 2 7.76 -8.03 -16.42
N THR A 3 8.31 -8.61 -15.36
CA THR A 3 7.97 -8.28 -13.96
C THR A 3 8.30 -6.80 -13.67
N PRO A 4 7.33 -5.99 -13.22
CA PRO A 4 7.58 -4.62 -12.76
C PRO A 4 8.56 -4.60 -11.58
N LYS A 5 9.42 -3.59 -11.50
CA LYS A 5 10.47 -3.50 -10.46
C LYS A 5 9.94 -3.64 -9.03
N GLY A 6 8.75 -3.11 -8.75
CA GLY A 6 8.14 -3.21 -7.41
C GLY A 6 7.64 -4.61 -7.03
N LEU A 7 7.52 -5.53 -7.99
CA LEU A 7 7.10 -6.92 -7.76
C LEU A 7 8.27 -7.89 -7.80
N GLN A 8 9.45 -7.47 -8.24
CA GLN A 8 10.62 -8.34 -8.30
C GLN A 8 10.98 -8.96 -6.94
N PRO A 9 10.97 -8.21 -5.81
CA PRO A 9 11.26 -8.81 -4.50
C PRO A 9 10.29 -9.94 -4.11
N LEU A 10 9.01 -9.85 -4.51
CA LEU A 10 8.03 -10.91 -4.22
C LEU A 10 8.29 -12.17 -5.05
N VAL A 11 8.83 -12.02 -6.27
CA VAL A 11 9.26 -13.16 -7.09
C VAL A 11 10.51 -13.79 -6.49
N ASP A 12 11.48 -12.97 -6.10
CA ASP A 12 12.75 -13.44 -5.53
C ASP A 12 12.53 -14.18 -4.19
N ASP A 13 11.58 -13.73 -3.37
CA ASP A 13 11.18 -14.37 -2.11
C ASP A 13 10.24 -15.59 -2.29
N GLY A 14 9.81 -15.88 -3.52
CA GLY A 14 8.89 -16.99 -3.81
C GLY A 14 7.45 -16.77 -3.34
N LEU A 15 7.04 -15.51 -3.10
CA LEU A 15 5.67 -15.14 -2.72
C LEU A 15 4.71 -15.13 -3.92
N ILE A 16 5.22 -14.84 -5.11
CA ILE A 16 4.50 -14.90 -6.39
C ILE A 16 5.43 -15.52 -7.44
N ASP A 17 4.88 -16.25 -8.41
CA ASP A 17 5.67 -16.87 -9.48
C ASP A 17 5.86 -15.92 -10.66
N GLU A 18 4.77 -15.26 -11.08
CA GLU A 18 4.77 -14.42 -12.25
C GLU A 18 3.69 -13.33 -12.23
N VAL A 19 3.91 -12.30 -13.04
CA VAL A 19 2.92 -11.24 -13.31
C VAL A 19 2.19 -11.59 -14.59
N LEU A 20 0.89 -11.82 -14.47
CA LEU A 20 0.03 -12.19 -15.59
C LEU A 20 -0.32 -10.96 -16.42
N LEU A 21 -0.91 -9.94 -15.79
CA LEU A 21 -1.33 -8.71 -16.47
C LEU A 21 -1.47 -7.52 -15.51
N PRO A 22 -1.31 -6.27 -16.00
CA PRO A 22 -1.69 -5.08 -15.27
C PRO A 22 -3.21 -4.97 -15.24
N LEU A 23 -3.78 -4.72 -14.06
CA LEU A 23 -5.22 -4.55 -13.90
C LEU A 23 -5.63 -3.08 -13.98
N LYS A 24 -5.04 -2.25 -13.12
CA LYS A 24 -5.35 -0.81 -13.05
C LYS A 24 -4.17 -0.03 -12.50
N SER A 25 -3.86 1.11 -13.09
CA SER A 25 -2.89 2.06 -12.55
C SER A 25 -3.62 3.29 -12.04
N GLY A 26 -3.32 3.71 -10.82
CA GLY A 26 -3.86 4.90 -10.19
C GLY A 26 -2.78 5.88 -9.77
N LYS A 27 -3.21 6.97 -9.14
CA LYS A 27 -2.32 8.01 -8.61
C LYS A 27 -1.44 7.52 -7.47
N GLU A 28 -1.97 6.61 -6.66
CA GLU A 28 -1.36 6.17 -5.40
C GLU A 28 -0.80 4.76 -5.45
N ALA A 29 -1.33 3.91 -6.34
CA ALA A 29 -0.89 2.53 -6.49
C ALA A 29 -1.16 2.02 -7.91
N SER A 30 -0.44 0.97 -8.27
CA SER A 30 -0.72 0.14 -9.45
C SER A 30 -1.11 -1.26 -9.00
N VAL A 31 -2.14 -1.84 -9.62
CA VAL A 31 -2.65 -3.18 -9.32
C VAL A 31 -2.33 -4.09 -10.50
N TYR A 32 -1.80 -5.26 -10.19
CA TYR A 32 -1.46 -6.32 -11.14
C TYR A 32 -2.16 -7.61 -10.74
N VAL A 33 -2.49 -8.43 -11.73
CA VAL A 33 -2.87 -9.82 -11.50
C VAL A 33 -1.60 -10.67 -11.54
N VAL A 34 -1.43 -11.50 -10.52
CA VAL A 34 -0.23 -12.31 -10.30
C VAL A 34 -0.61 -13.76 -10.04
N ARG A 35 0.30 -14.68 -10.33
CA ARG A 35 0.20 -16.10 -9.98
C ARG A 35 1.02 -16.38 -8.74
N ALA A 36 0.48 -17.17 -7.82
CA ALA A 36 1.18 -17.71 -6.65
C ALA A 36 0.75 -19.17 -6.45
N GLY A 37 1.58 -20.11 -6.92
CA GLY A 37 1.22 -21.50 -7.13
C GLY A 37 -0.01 -21.64 -8.02
N ASP A 38 -1.01 -22.35 -7.53
CA ASP A 38 -2.30 -22.54 -8.22
C ASP A 38 -3.26 -21.37 -8.05
N ALA A 39 -2.93 -20.38 -7.20
CA ALA A 39 -3.78 -19.24 -6.93
C ALA A 39 -3.50 -18.07 -7.89
N VAL A 40 -4.56 -17.37 -8.28
CA VAL A 40 -4.49 -16.09 -8.99
C VAL A 40 -4.91 -14.98 -8.02
N LEU A 41 -4.02 -14.02 -7.80
CA LEU A 41 -4.16 -12.95 -6.81
C LEU A 41 -4.02 -11.58 -7.46
N CYS A 42 -4.37 -10.55 -6.70
CA CYS A 42 -4.06 -9.16 -6.98
C CYS A 42 -2.87 -8.67 -6.15
N ALA A 43 -1.92 -8.02 -6.80
CA ALA A 43 -0.81 -7.32 -6.16
C ALA A 43 -0.97 -5.80 -6.33
N LYS A 44 -1.26 -5.10 -5.23
CA LYS A 44 -1.35 -3.63 -5.18
C LYS A 44 -0.02 -3.05 -4.74
N VAL A 45 0.71 -2.48 -5.69
CA VAL A 45 2.02 -1.85 -5.50
C VAL A 45 1.83 -0.35 -5.22
N TYR A 46 2.20 0.10 -4.03
CA TYR A 46 2.07 1.51 -3.65
C TYR A 46 3.18 2.36 -4.28
N LYS A 47 2.82 3.52 -4.82
CA LYS A 47 3.77 4.50 -5.35
C LYS A 47 4.36 5.35 -4.22
N ASP A 48 5.68 5.54 -4.24
CA ASP A 48 6.37 6.46 -3.34
C ASP A 48 5.80 7.87 -3.46
N MET A 49 5.67 8.57 -2.33
CA MET A 49 5.13 9.93 -2.28
C MET A 49 5.91 10.92 -3.17
N ALA A 50 7.20 10.67 -3.43
CA ALA A 50 8.01 11.46 -4.34
C ALA A 50 7.61 11.31 -5.83
N GLN A 51 6.94 10.21 -6.19
CA GLN A 51 6.45 9.92 -7.54
C GLN A 51 4.93 10.10 -7.69
N ARG A 52 4.23 10.53 -6.63
CA ARG A 52 2.80 10.88 -6.72
C ARG A 52 2.67 12.25 -7.38
N SER A 53 2.04 12.30 -8.55
CA SER A 53 1.65 13.55 -9.23
C SER A 53 0.54 14.25 -8.46
N PHE A 54 0.84 14.86 -7.30
CA PHE A 54 -0.17 15.49 -6.43
C PHE A 54 0.02 17.01 -6.33
N GLN A 55 -0.83 17.74 -7.05
CA GLN A 55 -0.89 19.20 -7.16
C GLN A 55 -1.76 19.88 -6.07
N ALA A 56 -2.18 19.20 -5.01
CA ALA A 56 -2.97 19.82 -3.93
C ALA A 56 -2.80 19.07 -2.59
N ARG A 57 -2.17 19.73 -1.61
CA ARG A 57 -1.81 19.18 -0.29
C ARG A 57 -2.71 19.61 0.86
N VAL A 58 -3.71 20.46 0.65
CA VAL A 58 -4.27 21.25 1.75
C VAL A 58 -5.42 20.54 2.48
N SER A 59 -6.19 19.67 1.83
CA SER A 59 -7.46 19.19 2.42
C SER A 59 -7.38 17.94 3.31
N TYR A 60 -6.23 17.27 3.40
CA TYR A 60 -6.11 15.97 4.11
C TYR A 60 -5.57 16.07 5.54
N GLN A 61 -5.11 17.24 5.97
CA GLN A 61 -4.56 17.46 7.32
C GLN A 61 -5.61 17.86 8.37
N GLU A 62 -6.79 18.32 7.96
CA GLU A 62 -7.78 18.91 8.90
C GLU A 62 -8.52 17.90 9.79
N GLY A 63 -8.38 16.59 9.56
CA GLY A 63 -9.09 15.56 10.34
C GLY A 63 -8.31 14.89 11.46
N ARG A 64 -6.99 15.15 11.62
CA ARG A 64 -6.14 14.38 12.56
C ARG A 64 -5.70 15.22 13.76
N GLN A 65 -6.47 15.18 14.84
CA GLN A 65 -5.98 15.60 16.16
C GLN A 65 -5.03 14.54 16.73
N VAL A 66 -3.73 14.82 16.68
CA VAL A 66 -2.69 14.02 17.35
C VAL A 66 -2.77 14.29 18.86
N ARG A 67 -3.19 13.30 19.65
CA ARG A 67 -3.14 13.36 21.13
C ARG A 67 -1.70 13.20 21.60
N GLY A 68 -0.93 14.29 21.56
CA GLY A 68 0.41 14.33 22.13
C GLY A 68 1.20 15.56 21.71
N SER A 69 1.39 16.52 22.62
CA SER A 69 2.06 17.80 22.37
C SER A 69 3.56 17.67 22.00
N ARG A 70 4.15 16.48 22.17
CA ARG A 70 5.52 16.15 21.74
C ARG A 70 5.60 15.66 20.28
N GLN A 71 4.66 14.83 19.83
CA GLN A 71 4.62 14.34 18.44
C GLN A 71 4.20 15.43 17.46
N ALA A 72 3.26 16.30 17.85
CA ALA A 72 2.83 17.43 17.04
C ALA A 72 3.99 18.39 16.68
N ARG A 73 4.96 18.57 17.60
CA ARG A 73 6.15 19.43 17.39
C ARG A 73 7.24 18.77 16.52
N ALA A 74 7.33 17.45 16.51
CA ALA A 74 8.22 16.74 15.58
C ALA A 74 7.67 16.77 14.14
N ILE A 75 6.34 16.67 14.00
CA ILE A 75 5.62 16.77 12.72
C ILE A 75 5.73 18.18 12.12
N SER A 76 5.66 19.23 12.93
CA SER A 76 5.78 20.63 12.46
C SER A 76 7.17 20.97 11.88
N ARG A 77 8.19 20.15 12.13
CA ARG A 77 9.56 20.35 11.62
C ARG A 77 9.84 19.71 10.26
N ALA A 78 8.85 19.06 9.63
CA ALA A 78 8.89 18.63 8.22
C ALA A 78 10.20 17.94 7.74
N SER A 79 10.87 17.18 8.61
CA SER A 79 12.07 16.44 8.21
C SER A 79 11.68 15.34 7.19
N LYS A 80 12.59 15.00 6.27
CA LYS A 80 12.41 13.86 5.35
C LYS A 80 12.06 12.56 6.10
N PHE A 81 12.56 12.44 7.33
CA PHE A 81 12.31 11.32 8.24
C PHE A 81 10.85 11.29 8.73
N GLY A 82 10.30 12.42 9.22
CA GLY A 82 8.91 12.46 9.71
C GLY A 82 7.84 12.23 8.63
N ARG A 83 8.17 12.52 7.36
CA ARG A 83 7.32 12.16 6.21
C ARG A 83 7.33 10.65 5.94
N ARG A 84 8.49 10.01 6.01
CA ARG A 84 8.63 8.56 5.85
C ARG A 84 7.92 7.78 6.95
N GLU A 85 8.02 8.22 8.20
CA GLU A 85 7.32 7.61 9.35
C GLU A 85 5.79 7.72 9.19
N GLN A 86 5.27 8.91 8.83
CA GLN A 86 3.84 9.07 8.54
C GLN A 86 3.39 8.24 7.32
N GLU A 87 4.27 8.00 6.35
CA GLU A 87 4.00 7.18 5.17
C GLU A 87 3.91 5.70 5.51
N GLU A 88 4.81 5.18 6.34
CA GLU A 88 4.74 3.79 6.84
C GLU A 88 3.51 3.59 7.73
N GLU A 89 3.20 4.52 8.62
CA GLU A 89 1.96 4.49 9.43
C GLU A 89 0.68 4.54 8.58
N TRP A 90 0.66 5.34 7.50
CA TRP A 90 -0.51 5.46 6.63
C TRP A 90 -0.78 4.18 5.83
N LYS A 91 0.28 3.54 5.30
CA LYS A 91 0.16 2.27 4.58
C LYS A 91 -0.34 1.16 5.51
N ASN A 92 0.15 1.14 6.75
CA ASN A 92 -0.35 0.21 7.78
C ASN A 92 -1.84 0.43 8.05
N THR A 93 -2.31 1.68 8.09
CA THR A 93 -3.74 1.97 8.39
C THR A 93 -4.71 1.42 7.33
N GLU A 94 -4.40 1.54 6.02
CA GLU A 94 -5.29 1.01 4.96
C GLU A 94 -5.32 -0.52 5.01
N VAL A 95 -4.15 -1.14 5.17
CA VAL A 95 -4.02 -2.59 5.29
C VAL A 95 -4.77 -3.10 6.53
N ASP A 96 -4.59 -2.45 7.68
CA ASP A 96 -5.29 -2.77 8.92
C ASP A 96 -6.81 -2.65 8.79
N ALA A 97 -7.30 -1.60 8.11
CA ALA A 97 -8.72 -1.44 7.86
C ALA A 97 -9.27 -2.57 6.98
N LEU A 98 -8.51 -2.99 5.96
CA LEU A 98 -8.91 -4.10 5.09
C LEU A 98 -8.97 -5.42 5.86
N TYR A 99 -7.98 -5.71 6.70
CA TYR A 99 -8.02 -6.89 7.59
C TYR A 99 -9.24 -6.85 8.51
N ARG A 100 -9.50 -5.73 9.18
CA ARG A 100 -10.67 -5.58 10.07
C ARG A 100 -12.00 -5.80 9.35
N LEU A 101 -12.14 -5.30 8.12
CA LEU A 101 -13.34 -5.49 7.31
C LEU A 101 -13.50 -6.95 6.88
N ALA A 102 -12.40 -7.60 6.47
CA ALA A 102 -12.41 -9.01 6.13
C ALA A 102 -12.79 -9.89 7.34
N ASP A 103 -12.23 -9.60 8.51
CA ASP A 103 -12.53 -10.29 9.78
C ASP A 103 -13.99 -10.06 10.23
N ALA A 104 -14.54 -8.89 9.94
CA ALA A 104 -15.94 -8.57 10.18
C ALA A 104 -16.91 -9.23 9.16
N GLY A 105 -16.40 -10.03 8.21
CA GLY A 105 -17.21 -10.71 7.20
C GLY A 105 -17.76 -9.78 6.12
N VAL A 106 -17.24 -8.56 6.01
CA VAL A 106 -17.62 -7.63 4.94
C VAL A 106 -17.06 -8.14 3.60
N CYS A 107 -17.82 -7.97 2.52
CA CYS A 107 -17.37 -8.31 1.18
C CYS A 107 -16.25 -7.36 0.72
N VAL A 108 -15.01 -7.74 1.00
CA VAL A 108 -13.79 -7.06 0.58
C VAL A 108 -12.80 -8.07 -0.01
N PRO A 109 -11.86 -7.65 -0.88
CA PRO A 109 -10.77 -8.52 -1.31
C PRO A 109 -10.00 -9.03 -0.09
N ARG A 110 -9.95 -10.36 0.09
CA ARG A 110 -9.29 -10.95 1.24
C ARG A 110 -7.78 -10.65 1.18
N PRO A 111 -7.20 -9.98 2.18
CA PRO A 111 -5.76 -9.76 2.21
C PRO A 111 -5.01 -11.07 2.50
N HIS A 112 -3.94 -11.32 1.76
CA HIS A 112 -3.02 -12.45 1.96
C HIS A 112 -1.73 -12.03 2.68
N GLY A 113 -1.35 -10.75 2.55
CA GLY A 113 -0.16 -10.23 3.21
C GLY A 113 0.31 -8.91 2.60
N TYR A 114 1.17 -8.21 3.33
CA TYR A 114 1.79 -6.97 2.90
C TYR A 114 3.31 -7.11 2.97
N PHE A 115 3.97 -7.08 1.81
CA PHE A 115 5.39 -7.38 1.65
C PHE A 115 6.04 -6.35 0.73
N HIS A 116 7.21 -5.82 1.09
CA HIS A 116 7.99 -4.89 0.24
C HIS A 116 7.18 -3.71 -0.33
N GLY A 117 6.19 -3.20 0.40
CA GLY A 117 5.34 -2.12 -0.11
C GLY A 117 4.24 -2.57 -1.08
N VAL A 118 3.92 -3.86 -1.10
CA VAL A 118 2.93 -4.50 -1.97
C VAL A 118 1.91 -5.23 -1.11
N LEU A 119 0.62 -4.91 -1.30
CA LEU A 119 -0.48 -5.66 -0.69
C LEU A 119 -0.93 -6.77 -1.64
N LEU A 120 -0.80 -8.03 -1.21
CA LEU A 120 -1.38 -9.19 -1.88
C LEU A 120 -2.79 -9.43 -1.35
N MET A 121 -3.75 -9.60 -2.26
CA MET A 121 -5.15 -9.84 -1.92
C MET A 121 -5.82 -10.73 -2.96
N ALA A 122 -6.94 -11.34 -2.61
CA ALA A 122 -7.75 -12.15 -3.52
C ALA A 122 -8.18 -11.32 -4.75
N LEU A 123 -8.19 -11.96 -5.92
CA LEU A 123 -8.85 -11.43 -7.10
C LEU A 123 -10.37 -11.62 -6.94
N VAL A 124 -11.13 -10.53 -7.04
CA VAL A 124 -12.60 -10.49 -6.93
C VAL A 124 -13.25 -10.17 -8.27
#